data_AF-A0A381UP46-F1
#
_entry.id   AF-A0A381UP46-F1
#
_cell.length_a   1.000
_cell.length_b   1.000
_cell.length_c   1.000
_cell.angle_alpha   90.00
_cell.angle_beta   90.00
_cell.angle_gamma   90.00
#
_symmetry.space_group_name_H-M   'P 1'
#
loop_
_entity.id
_entity.type
_entity.pdbx_description
1 polymer ?
#
loop_
_entity_poly.entity_id
_entity_poly.type
_entity_poly.pdbx_seq_one_letter_code
_entity_poly.pdbx_strand_id
1 'polypeptide(L)'
;MFIGEEKKTTWSERTSKLGKKHKCKRVQTLYIFKCDSCSEKFIRPRGSIEVKRLTDFYKHVCAKCDPKKFAQQQGVKQRKLLDMPVSSTKRVSDF
;
A
#
# COMPACT_ATOMS: atom_id res chain seq x y z
N MET A 1 0.86 1.48 -7.69
CA MET A 1 -0.25 0.99 -8.56
C MET A 1 -0.93 -0.25 -7.99
N PHE A 2 -2.26 -0.38 -8.09
CA PHE A 2 -3.00 -1.62 -7.76
C PHE A 2 -2.97 -2.60 -8.95
N ILE A 3 -2.79 -3.89 -8.69
CA ILE A 3 -2.72 -4.93 -9.73
C ILE A 3 -3.93 -5.85 -9.66
N GLY A 4 -4.32 -6.29 -8.46
CA GLY A 4 -5.40 -7.25 -8.29
C GLY A 4 -5.52 -7.79 -6.87
N GLU A 5 -6.40 -8.76 -6.69
CA GLU A 5 -6.66 -9.41 -5.40
C GLU A 5 -6.41 -10.92 -5.47
N GLU A 6 -5.95 -11.47 -4.35
CA GLU A 6 -5.68 -12.89 -4.17
C GLU A 6 -6.33 -13.37 -2.86
N LYS A 7 -6.88 -14.59 -2.84
CA LYS A 7 -7.47 -15.20 -1.65
C LYS A 7 -6.56 -16.28 -1.11
N LYS A 8 -6.00 -16.07 0.08
CA LYS A 8 -5.18 -17.05 0.79
C LYS A 8 -6.02 -17.80 1.80
N THR A 9 -6.10 -19.12 1.68
CA THR A 9 -6.72 -19.97 2.70
C THR A 9 -5.67 -20.43 3.69
N THR A 10 -5.95 -20.26 4.98
CA THR A 10 -5.11 -20.74 6.08
C THR A 10 -5.92 -21.70 6.94
N TRP A 11 -5.23 -22.73 7.44
CA TRP A 11 -5.80 -23.72 8.33
C TRP A 11 -5.10 -23.62 9.68
N SER A 12 -5.86 -23.53 10.75
CA SER A 12 -5.34 -23.61 12.11
C SER A 12 -6.07 -24.68 12.89
N GLU A 13 -5.39 -25.31 13.84
CA GLU A 13 -6.01 -26.26 14.76
C GLU A 13 -6.20 -25.59 16.11
N ARG A 14 -7.38 -25.76 16.71
CA ARG A 14 -7.65 -25.34 18.09
C ARG A 14 -8.10 -26.53 18.91
N THR A 15 -7.59 -26.64 20.12
CA THR A 15 -8.03 -27.62 21.11
C THR A 15 -9.18 -27.03 21.91
N SER A 16 -10.30 -27.74 22.01
CA SER A 16 -11.38 -27.38 22.91
C SER A 16 -10.99 -27.62 24.37
N LYS A 17 -11.78 -27.06 25.31
CA LYS A 17 -11.59 -27.30 26.75
C LYS A 17 -11.65 -28.78 27.14
N LEU A 18 -12.30 -29.62 26.32
CA LEU A 18 -12.44 -31.07 26.50
C LEU A 18 -11.40 -31.88 25.72
N GLY A 19 -10.34 -31.25 25.19
CA GLY A 19 -9.25 -31.92 24.46
C GLY A 19 -9.55 -32.28 23.00
N LYS A 20 -10.78 -32.11 22.51
CA LYS A 20 -11.12 -32.34 21.09
C LYS A 20 -10.45 -31.29 20.20
N LYS A 21 -9.76 -31.73 19.14
CA LYS A 21 -9.13 -30.86 18.13
C LYS A 21 -10.15 -30.46 17.06
N HIS A 22 -10.22 -29.17 16.77
CA HIS A 22 -11.06 -28.61 15.72
C HIS A 22 -10.18 -27.91 14.68
N LYS A 23 -10.39 -28.25 13.41
CA LYS A 23 -9.77 -27.55 12.28
C LYS A 23 -10.58 -26.30 11.96
N CYS A 24 -9.92 -25.15 11.94
CA CYS A 24 -10.50 -23.87 11.60
C CYS A 24 -9.93 -23.40 10.26
N LYS A 25 -10.81 -23.19 9.28
CA LYS A 25 -10.48 -22.58 7.99
C LYS A 25 -10.67 -21.08 8.08
N ARG A 26 -9.66 -20.30 7.68
CA ARG A 26 -9.78 -18.85 7.52
C ARG A 26 -9.34 -18.47 6.11
N VAL A 27 -10.18 -17.70 5.43
CA VAL A 27 -9.86 -17.13 4.11
C VAL A 27 -9.51 -15.66 4.30
N GLN A 28 -8.33 -15.27 3.86
CA GLN A 28 -7.84 -13.89 3.90
C GLN A 28 -7.71 -13.36 2.48
N THR A 29 -8.31 -12.20 2.22
CA THR A 29 -8.13 -11.49 0.95
C THR A 29 -6.92 -10.57 1.05
N LEU A 30 -6.00 -10.70 0.10
CA LEU A 30 -4.78 -9.92 -0.06
C LEU A 30 -4.86 -9.09 -1.33
N TYR A 31 -4.39 -7.85 -1.28
CA TYR A 31 -4.25 -6.97 -2.42
C TYR A 31 -2.81 -6.94 -2.89
N ILE A 32 -2.63 -7.01 -4.20
CA ILE A 32 -1.33 -6.98 -4.87
C ILE A 32 -1.14 -5.58 -5.44
N PHE A 33 -0.01 -4.96 -5.09
CA PHE A 33 0.39 -3.64 -5.56
C PHE A 33 1.74 -3.70 -6.25
N LYS A 34 1.98 -2.75 -7.15
CA LYS A 34 3.29 -2.38 -7.68
C LYS A 34 3.80 -1.15 -6.94
N CYS A 35 5.02 -1.20 -6.43
CA CYS A 35 5.67 -0.08 -5.76
C CYS A 35 5.97 1.05 -6.74
N ASP A 36 5.53 2.26 -6.43
CA ASP A 36 5.80 3.45 -7.25
C ASP A 36 7.25 3.96 -7.14
N SER A 37 8.02 3.44 -6.16
CA SER A 37 9.43 3.82 -5.97
C SER A 37 10.43 2.83 -6.59
N CYS A 38 10.20 1.52 -6.47
CA CYS A 38 11.13 0.49 -6.95
C CYS A 38 10.52 -0.48 -7.97
N SER A 39 9.25 -0.29 -8.34
CA SER A 39 8.51 -1.18 -9.26
C SER A 39 8.33 -2.63 -8.80
N GLU A 40 8.80 -3.01 -7.60
CA GLU A 40 8.57 -4.35 -7.03
C GLU A 40 7.09 -4.58 -6.70
N LYS A 41 6.63 -5.82 -6.84
CA LYS A 41 5.30 -6.24 -6.39
C LYS A 41 5.31 -6.51 -4.89
N PHE A 42 4.27 -6.06 -4.19
CA PHE A 42 4.09 -6.33 -2.77
C PHE A 42 2.63 -6.56 -2.43
N ILE A 43 2.38 -7.24 -1.31
CA ILE A 43 1.05 -7.61 -0.86
C ILE A 43 0.67 -6.87 0.41
N ARG A 44 -0.61 -6.54 0.55
CA ARG A 44 -1.19 -6.00 1.78
C ARG A 44 -2.55 -6.64 2.06
N PRO A 45 -2.90 -6.90 3.32
CA PRO A 45 -4.21 -7.46 3.64
C PRO A 45 -5.32 -6.44 3.35
N ARG A 46 -6.45 -6.92 2.84
CA ARG A 46 -7.62 -6.06 2.51
C ARG A 46 -8.03 -5.14 3.65
N GLY A 47 -8.01 -5.64 4.90
CA GLY A 47 -8.38 -4.85 6.08
C GLY A 47 -7.42 -3.69 6.42
N SER A 48 -6.22 -3.65 5.83
CA SER A 48 -5.26 -2.57 6.07
C SER A 48 -5.40 -1.38 5.12
N ILE A 49 -6.28 -1.47 4.12
CA ILE A 49 -6.42 -0.48 3.06
C ILE A 49 -7.89 -0.15 2.85
N GLU A 50 -8.20 1.13 2.87
CA GLU A 50 -9.49 1.65 2.44
C GLU A 50 -9.69 1.46 0.94
N VAL A 51 -10.88 1.02 0.53
CA VAL A 51 -11.21 0.73 -0.88
C VAL A 51 -10.95 1.94 -1.80
N LYS A 52 -11.16 3.17 -1.31
CA LYS A 52 -10.92 4.41 -2.08
C LYS A 52 -9.44 4.57 -2.50
N ARG A 53 -8.51 3.96 -1.76
CA ARG A 53 -7.06 4.06 -2.01
C ARG A 53 -6.55 3.02 -3.01
N LEU A 54 -7.39 2.16 -3.56
CA LEU A 54 -7.01 1.19 -4.60
C LEU A 54 -6.72 1.85 -5.95
N THR A 55 -7.09 3.12 -6.11
CA THR A 55 -6.87 3.87 -7.36
C THR A 55 -5.42 4.31 -7.52
N ASP A 56 -5.01 4.54 -8.78
CA ASP A 56 -3.65 4.96 -9.14
C ASP A 56 -3.33 6.43 -8.80
N PHE A 57 -4.33 7.19 -8.37
CA PHE A 57 -4.14 8.50 -7.76
C PHE A 57 -3.33 8.44 -6.48
N TYR A 58 -3.44 7.32 -5.74
CA TYR A 58 -2.65 7.11 -4.53
C TYR A 58 -1.33 6.42 -4.86
N LYS A 59 -0.25 6.93 -4.29
CA LYS A 59 1.07 6.29 -4.39
C LYS A 59 1.15 5.12 -3.41
N HIS A 60 1.55 3.98 -3.94
CA HIS A 60 1.67 2.70 -3.25
C HIS A 60 3.15 2.36 -3.11
N VAL A 61 3.64 2.33 -1.88
CA VAL A 61 5.07 2.10 -1.60
C VAL A 61 5.25 0.87 -0.72
N CYS A 62 6.22 0.03 -1.08
CA CYS A 62 6.56 -1.16 -0.29
C CYS A 62 7.31 -0.77 0.99
N ALA A 63 7.34 -1.68 1.97
CA ALA A 63 8.02 -1.41 3.25
C ALA A 63 9.53 -1.18 3.08
N LYS A 64 10.16 -1.80 2.08
CA LYS A 64 11.60 -1.64 1.79
C LYS A 64 11.97 -0.21 1.39
N CYS A 65 11.10 0.47 0.65
CA CYS A 65 11.31 1.85 0.20
C CYS A 65 10.92 2.90 1.25
N ASP A 66 10.46 2.46 2.43
CA ASP A 66 9.95 3.28 3.52
C ASP A 66 8.82 4.26 3.09
N PRO A 67 7.54 3.89 3.31
CA PRO A 67 6.42 4.73 2.90
C PRO A 67 6.39 6.09 3.61
N LYS A 68 6.93 6.22 4.83
CA LYS A 68 6.94 7.50 5.56
C LYS A 68 7.94 8.46 4.95
N LYS A 69 9.16 7.98 4.71
CA LYS A 69 10.22 8.76 4.07
C LYS A 69 9.81 9.21 2.67
N PHE A 70 9.20 8.32 1.88
CA PHE A 70 8.66 8.67 0.57
C PHE A 70 7.58 9.76 0.68
N ALA A 71 6.59 9.60 1.57
CA ALA A 71 5.53 10.59 1.74
C ALA A 71 6.07 11.97 2.14
N GLN A 72 7.06 12.01 3.03
CA GLN A 72 7.71 13.25 3.45
C GLN A 72 8.46 13.92 2.28
N GLN A 73 9.19 13.14 1.47
CA GLN A 73 9.88 13.66 0.29
C GLN A 73 8.90 14.26 -0.73
N GLN A 74 7.77 13.60 -0.99
CA GLN A 74 6.73 14.13 -1.88
C GLN A 74 6.12 15.42 -1.33
N GLY A 75 5.85 15.47 -0.03
CA GLY A 75 5.36 16.68 0.63
C GLY A 75 6.34 17.85 0.52
N VAL A 76 7.64 17.61 0.69
CA VAL A 76 8.68 18.64 0.52
C VAL A 76 8.74 19.14 -0.93
N LYS A 77 8.66 18.24 -1.92
CA LYS A 77 8.61 18.63 -3.34
C LYS A 77 7.40 19.52 -3.64
N GLN A 78 6.23 19.13 -3.14
CA GLN A 78 4.99 19.87 -3.33
C GLN A 78 5.05 21.25 -2.66
N ARG A 79 5.63 21.36 -1.46
CA ARG A 79 5.85 22.67 -0.81
C ARG A 79 6.78 23.57 -1.62
N LYS A 80 7.90 23.05 -2.13
CA LYS A 80 8.82 23.81 -2.99
C LYS A 80 8.16 24.29 -4.27
N LEU A 81 7.25 23.49 -4.82
CA LEU A 81 6.47 23.87 -6.00
C LEU A 81 5.47 25.00 -5.68
N LEU A 82 4.83 24.95 -4.51
CA LEU A 82 3.89 25.97 -4.05
C LEU A 82 4.56 27.28 -3.62
N ASP A 83 5.79 27.21 -3.11
CA ASP A 83 6.60 28.36 -2.66
C ASP A 83 7.37 29.05 -3.81
N MET A 84 7.07 28.69 -5.06
CA MET A 84 7.78 29.22 -6.22
C MET A 84 7.27 30.65 -6.55
N PRO A 85 8.16 31.61 -6.86
CA PRO A 85 7.73 32.96 -7.20
C PRO A 85 6.94 32.95 -8.51
N VAL A 86 5.96 33.85 -8.61
CA VAL A 86 5.10 34.03 -9.80
C VAL A 86 5.93 34.36 -11.05
N SER A 87 7.09 34.99 -10.88
CA SER A 87 8.03 35.30 -11.98
C SER A 87 8.83 34.10 -12.51
N SER A 88 8.64 32.91 -11.93
CA SER A 88 9.31 31.70 -12.41
C SER A 88 8.81 31.29 -13.80
N THR A 89 9.74 30.97 -14.69
CA THR A 89 9.45 30.52 -16.07
C THR A 89 9.25 29.01 -16.17
N LYS A 90 9.36 28.28 -15.06
CA LYS A 90 9.25 26.82 -15.03
C LYS A 90 7.79 26.40 -15.00
N ARG A 91 7.43 25.37 -15.77
CA ARG A 91 6.07 24.83 -15.76
C ARG A 91 5.93 23.78 -14.67
N VAL A 92 4.71 23.59 -14.19
CA VAL A 92 4.38 22.54 -13.20
C VAL A 92 4.73 21.14 -13.73
N SER A 93 4.70 20.94 -15.05
CA SER A 93 5.09 19.70 -15.73
C SER A 93 6.57 19.36 -15.63
N ASP A 94 7.43 20.33 -15.33
CA ASP A 94 8.88 20.16 -15.38
C ASP A 94 9.45 19.58 -14.07
N PHE A 95 8.57 19.17 -13.14
CA PHE A 95 8.88 18.73 -11.77
C PHE A 95 8.35 17.34 -11.41
#